data_AF-A0A9X1GFL6-F1
#
_entry.id   AF-A0A9X1GFL6-F1
#
_cell.length_a   1.000
_cell.length_b   1.000
_cell.length_c   1.000
_cell.angle_alpha   90.00
_cell.angle_beta   90.00
_cell.angle_gamma   90.00
#
_symmetry.space_group_name_H-M   'P 1'
#
loop_
_entity.id
_entity.type
_entity.pdbx_description
1 polymer ?
#
loop_
_entity_poly.entity_id
_entity_poly.type
_entity_poly.pdbx_seq_one_letter_code
_entity_poly.pdbx_strand_id
1 'polypeptide(L)'
;FSALASARFGFQTREKYFRKFQQLSMKDISRFSSGSLLTRMTNDVDNVQQMIVLFCQMILPAPVICFFTILMMFRYSLLLTWVTLFSVVFYVWIVYRLMKRGTPLSLSI
;
A
#
# COMPACT_ATOMS: atom_id res chain seq x y z
N PHE A 1 17.72 0.67 5.49
CA PHE A 1 17.16 1.86 6.20
C PHE A 1 15.64 1.84 6.29
N SER A 2 14.89 1.69 5.19
CA SER A 2 13.41 1.70 5.22
C SER A 2 12.81 0.62 6.13
N ALA A 3 13.38 -0.60 6.14
CA ALA A 3 12.94 -1.68 7.04
C ALA A 3 13.18 -1.38 8.53
N LEU A 4 14.27 -0.69 8.87
CA LEU A 4 14.56 -0.28 10.25
C LEU A 4 13.61 0.82 10.71
N ALA A 5 13.31 1.78 9.81
CA ALA A 5 12.35 2.85 10.08
C ALA A 5 10.93 2.31 10.26
N SER A 6 10.49 1.39 9.41
CA SER A 6 9.17 0.76 9.53
C SER A 6 9.07 -0.11 10.78
N ALA A 7 10.12 -0.88 11.13
CA ALA A 7 10.13 -1.68 12.36
C ALA A 7 10.07 -0.80 13.62
N ARG A 8 10.81 0.31 13.66
CA ARG A 8 10.74 1.29 14.76
C ARG A 8 9.38 1.96 14.86
N PHE A 9 8.73 2.24 13.73
CA PHE A 9 7.37 2.77 13.70
C PHE A 9 6.36 1.75 14.23
N GLY A 10 6.43 0.50 13.78
CA GLY A 10 5.57 -0.59 14.25
C GLY A 10 5.73 -0.84 15.76
N PHE A 11 6.97 -0.83 16.27
CA PHE A 11 7.25 -0.97 17.70
C PHE A 11 6.61 0.13 18.54
N GLN A 12 6.85 1.41 18.20
CA GLN A 12 6.28 2.55 18.93
C GLN A 12 4.74 2.56 18.88
N THR A 13 4.17 2.13 17.77
CA THR A 13 2.71 2.08 17.59
C THR A 13 2.11 0.99 18.48
N ARG A 14 2.68 -0.22 18.49
CA ARG A 14 2.25 -1.31 19.39
C ARG A 14 2.39 -0.93 20.86
N GLU A 15 3.48 -0.27 21.24
CA GLU A 15 3.69 0.17 22.63
C GLU A 15 2.59 1.16 23.07
N LYS A 16 2.25 2.15 22.24
CA LYS A 16 1.17 3.11 22.53
C LYS A 16 -0.19 2.44 22.64
N TYR A 17 -0.50 1.51 21.74
CA TYR A 17 -1.73 0.73 21.81
C TYR A 17 -1.81 -0.11 23.09
N PHE A 18 -0.71 -0.78 23.47
CA PHE A 18 -0.66 -1.59 24.68
C PHE A 18 -0.85 -0.74 25.95
N ARG A 19 -0.17 0.42 26.04
CA ARG A 19 -0.37 1.36 27.16
C ARG A 19 -1.81 1.87 27.24
N LYS A 20 -2.44 2.15 26.10
CA LYS A 20 -3.85 2.60 26.06
C LYS A 20 -4.82 1.48 26.46
N PHE A 21 -4.52 0.24 26.06
CA PHE A 21 -5.28 -0.95 26.45
C PHE A 21 -5.27 -1.15 27.97
N GLN A 22 -4.11 -0.99 28.62
CA GLN A 22 -4.00 -1.10 30.08
C GLN A 22 -4.78 -0.02 30.86
N GLN A 23 -5.11 1.11 30.23
CA GLN A 23 -5.85 2.23 30.83
C GLN A 23 -7.37 2.15 30.60
N LEU A 24 -7.85 1.18 29.81
CA LEU A 24 -9.28 1.00 29.53
C LEU A 24 -9.99 0.36 30.73
N SER A 25 -11.18 0.86 31.06
CA SER A 25 -12.03 0.26 32.09
C SER A 25 -12.65 -1.05 31.59
N MET A 26 -12.96 -1.97 32.51
CA MET A 26 -13.66 -3.23 32.21
C MET A 26 -15.00 -3.01 31.48
N LYS A 27 -15.60 -1.81 31.64
CA LYS A 27 -16.85 -1.40 30.96
C LYS A 27 -16.64 -0.99 29.49
N ASP A 28 -15.43 -0.60 29.11
CA ASP A 28 -15.07 -0.26 27.73
C ASP A 28 -14.59 -1.50 26.96
N ILE A 29 -13.92 -2.43 27.65
CA ILE A 29 -13.48 -3.73 27.11
C ILE A 29 -14.70 -4.62 26.74
N SER A 30 -15.82 -4.51 27.46
CA SER A 30 -17.04 -5.22 27.10
C SER A 30 -17.77 -4.60 25.89
N ARG A 31 -17.57 -3.30 25.63
CA ARG A 31 -18.12 -2.60 24.45
C ARG A 31 -17.33 -2.89 23.17
N PHE A 32 -16.03 -3.09 23.30
CA PHE A 32 -15.15 -3.52 22.21
C PHE A 32 -14.70 -4.96 22.49
N SER A 33 -15.38 -5.97 21.95
CA SER A 33 -15.01 -7.39 22.11
C SER A 33 -13.47 -7.58 22.09
N SER A 34 -12.90 -8.06 23.21
CA SER A 34 -11.44 -8.13 23.44
C SER A 34 -10.67 -8.77 22.29
N GLY A 35 -11.27 -9.75 21.60
CA GLY A 35 -10.69 -10.40 20.42
C GLY A 35 -10.53 -9.45 19.23
N SER A 36 -11.51 -8.60 18.93
CA SER A 36 -11.45 -7.66 17.79
C SER A 36 -10.39 -6.58 17.99
N LEU A 37 -10.25 -6.09 19.23
CA LEU A 37 -9.20 -5.12 19.58
C LEU A 37 -7.81 -5.71 19.38
N LEU A 38 -7.57 -6.95 19.83
CA LEU A 38 -6.29 -7.61 19.65
C LEU A 38 -5.95 -7.80 18.17
N THR A 39 -6.91 -8.29 17.38
CA THR A 39 -6.73 -8.51 15.94
C THR A 39 -6.45 -7.20 15.19
N ARG A 40 -7.07 -6.09 15.58
CA ARG A 40 -6.76 -4.75 15.01
C ARG A 40 -5.38 -4.26 15.44
N MET A 41 -5.01 -4.44 16.71
CA MET A 41 -3.69 -4.04 17.20
C MET A 41 -2.53 -4.81 16.55
N THR A 42 -2.76 -6.06 16.11
CA THR A 42 -1.73 -6.85 15.41
C THR A 42 -1.80 -6.65 13.91
N ASN A 43 -2.93 -7.01 13.27
CA ASN A 43 -3.04 -7.01 11.81
C ASN A 43 -2.99 -5.61 11.21
N ASP A 44 -3.63 -4.60 11.82
CA ASP A 44 -3.60 -3.26 11.24
C ASP A 44 -2.20 -2.66 11.34
N VAL A 45 -1.49 -2.91 12.45
CA VAL A 45 -0.12 -2.41 12.62
C VAL A 45 0.86 -3.11 11.68
N ASP A 46 0.71 -4.43 11.45
CA ASP A 46 1.52 -5.16 10.47
C ASP A 46 1.24 -4.68 9.04
N ASN A 47 -0.02 -4.50 8.67
CA ASN A 47 -0.39 -3.96 7.36
C ASN A 47 0.19 -2.56 7.13
N VAL A 48 0.13 -1.67 8.13
CA VAL A 48 0.71 -0.33 8.02
C VAL A 48 2.24 -0.41 7.95
N GLN A 49 2.88 -1.25 8.76
CA GLN A 49 4.33 -1.44 8.72
C GLN A 49 4.80 -1.93 7.35
N GLN A 50 4.11 -2.91 6.77
CA GLN A 50 4.40 -3.43 5.44
C GLN A 50 4.12 -2.38 4.35
N MET A 51 3.05 -1.60 4.48
CA MET A 51 2.76 -0.49 3.56
C MET A 51 3.88 0.55 3.55
N ILE A 52 4.45 0.90 4.71
CA ILE A 52 5.58 1.84 4.81
C ILE A 52 6.82 1.28 4.09
N VAL A 53 7.09 -0.02 4.22
CA VAL A 53 8.21 -0.66 3.51
C VAL A 53 8.01 -0.61 2.00
N LEU A 54 6.84 -1.06 1.53
CA LEU A 54 6.49 -1.08 0.10
C LEU A 54 6.49 0.33 -0.49
N PHE A 55 5.97 1.31 0.25
CA PHE A 55 5.96 2.69 -0.18
C PHE A 55 7.38 3.22 -0.42
N CYS A 56 8.26 3.05 0.56
CA CYS A 56 9.63 3.55 0.46
C CYS A 56 10.49 2.77 -0.56
N GLN A 57 10.24 1.48 -0.77
CA GLN A 57 11.10 0.64 -1.61
C GLN A 57 10.61 0.48 -3.05
N MET A 58 9.30 0.50 -3.29
CA MET A 58 8.73 0.24 -4.61
C MET A 58 7.99 1.45 -5.16
N ILE A 59 7.13 2.08 -4.36
CA ILE A 59 6.28 3.18 -4.84
C ILE A 59 7.09 4.46 -5.06
N LEU A 60 7.98 4.81 -4.13
CA LEU A 60 8.79 6.03 -4.20
C LEU A 60 9.75 6.07 -5.41
N PRO A 61 10.49 4.99 -5.77
CA PRO A 61 11.33 5.01 -6.96
C PRO A 61 10.57 4.86 -8.28
N ALA A 62 9.35 4.30 -8.28
CA ALA A 62 8.55 4.10 -9.50
C ALA A 62 8.43 5.36 -10.39
N PRO A 63 8.02 6.55 -9.91
CA PRO A 63 7.91 7.74 -10.74
C PRO A 63 9.26 8.20 -11.32
N VAL A 64 10.33 8.05 -10.55
CA VAL A 64 11.69 8.39 -10.99
C VAL A 64 12.09 7.48 -12.16
N ILE A 65 11.89 6.17 -12.01
CA ILE A 65 12.17 5.18 -13.05
C ILE A 65 11.33 5.44 -14.31
N CYS A 66 10.04 5.74 -14.17
CA CYS A 66 9.18 6.08 -15.29
C CYS A 66 9.71 7.31 -16.06
N PHE A 67 10.10 8.36 -15.34
CA PHE A 67 10.63 9.58 -15.95
C PHE A 67 11.93 9.31 -16.72
N PHE A 68 12.89 8.61 -16.11
CA PHE A 68 14.16 8.28 -16.77
C PHE A 68 13.96 7.32 -17.95
N THR A 69 13.06 6.35 -17.84
CA THR A 69 12.73 5.41 -18.92
C THR A 69 12.21 6.14 -20.15
N ILE A 70 11.24 7.06 -19.96
CA ILE A 70 10.68 7.85 -21.05
C ILE A 70 11.76 8.72 -21.70
N LEU A 71 12.59 9.41 -20.89
CA LEU A 71 13.69 10.24 -21.39
C LEU A 71 14.70 9.43 -22.22
N MET A 72 15.09 8.23 -21.76
CA MET A 72 16.02 7.38 -22.49
C MET A 72 15.43 6.87 -23.81
N MET A 73 14.14 6.51 -23.81
CA MET A 73 13.49 5.99 -25.01
C MET A 73 13.48 7.01 -26.15
N PHE A 74 13.19 8.28 -25.83
CA PHE A 74 13.26 9.37 -26.81
C PHE A 74 14.67 9.55 -27.41
N ARG A 75 15.74 9.22 -26.66
CA ARG A 75 17.12 9.31 -27.16
C ARG A 75 17.50 8.15 -28.09
N TYR A 76 16.92 6.96 -27.91
CA TYR A 76 17.32 5.79 -28.69
C TYR A 76 16.65 5.75 -30.07
N SER A 77 15.32 5.88 -30.11
CA SER A 77 14.57 5.93 -31.36
C SER A 77 13.15 6.42 -31.12
N LEU A 78 12.72 7.40 -31.92
CA LEU A 78 11.37 7.95 -31.88
C LEU A 78 10.32 6.88 -32.20
N LEU A 79 10.60 5.97 -33.15
CA LEU A 79 9.65 4.94 -33.58
C LEU A 79 9.38 3.92 -32.47
N LEU A 80 10.42 3.46 -31.77
CA LEU A 80 10.27 2.54 -30.64
C LEU A 80 9.50 3.17 -29.48
N THR A 81 9.69 4.47 -29.26
CA THR A 81 8.99 5.23 -28.21
C THR A 81 7.49 5.29 -28.46
N TRP A 82 7.07 5.50 -29.71
CA TRP A 82 5.64 5.53 -30.05
C TRP A 82 4.95 4.18 -29.87
N VAL A 83 5.59 3.08 -30.30
CA VAL A 83 5.04 1.72 -30.17
C VAL A 83 4.82 1.35 -28.70
N THR A 84 5.82 1.61 -27.86
CA THR A 84 5.77 1.32 -26.43
C THR A 84 4.76 2.21 -25.70
N LEU A 85 4.69 3.50 -26.00
CA LEU A 85 3.71 4.41 -25.40
C LEU A 85 2.27 3.98 -25.73
N PHE A 86 2.00 3.59 -26.97
CA PHE A 86 0.69 3.08 -27.37
C PHE A 86 0.34 1.77 -26.64
N SER A 87 1.32 0.86 -26.50
CA SER A 87 1.16 -0.38 -25.74
C SER A 87 0.81 -0.13 -24.26
N VAL A 88 1.49 0.81 -23.60
CA VAL A 88 1.20 1.19 -22.20
C VAL A 88 -0.22 1.75 -22.05
N VAL A 89 -0.62 2.66 -22.94
CA VAL A 89 -1.98 3.23 -22.93
C VAL A 89 -3.04 2.15 -23.12
N PHE A 90 -2.82 1.23 -24.06
CA PHE A 90 -3.72 0.11 -24.32
C PHE A 90 -3.85 -0.82 -23.09
N TYR A 91 -2.72 -1.13 -22.43
CA TYR A 91 -2.72 -1.91 -21.21
C TYR A 91 -3.54 -1.24 -20.09
N VAL A 92 -3.30 0.04 -19.83
CA VAL A 92 -4.05 0.82 -18.81
C VAL A 92 -5.54 0.84 -19.13
N TRP A 93 -5.91 0.97 -20.41
CA TRP A 93 -7.30 0.94 -20.83
C TRP A 93 -7.99 -0.40 -20.53
N ILE A 94 -7.31 -1.53 -20.78
CA ILE A 94 -7.82 -2.87 -20.44
C ILE A 94 -8.01 -2.99 -18.92
N VAL A 95 -6.99 -2.62 -18.14
CA VAL A 95 -7.06 -2.70 -16.66
C VAL A 95 -8.20 -1.84 -16.13
N TYR A 96 -8.37 -0.62 -16.63
CA TYR A 96 -9.48 0.25 -16.25
C TYR A 96 -10.85 -0.39 -16.54
N ARG A 97 -11.00 -1.00 -17.72
CA ARG A 97 -12.23 -1.73 -18.09
C ARG A 97 -12.50 -2.92 -17.18
N LEU A 98 -11.45 -3.67 -16.82
CA LEU A 98 -11.56 -4.82 -15.91
C LEU A 98 -11.93 -4.37 -14.51
N MET A 99 -11.26 -3.36 -13.95
CA MET A 99 -11.58 -2.84 -12.62
C MET A 99 -13.02 -2.34 -12.54
N LYS A 100 -13.47 -1.55 -13.53
CA LYS A 100 -14.85 -1.04 -13.57
C LYS A 100 -15.91 -2.14 -13.59
N ARG A 101 -15.59 -3.32 -14.14
CA ARG A 101 -16.50 -4.49 -14.18
C ARG A 101 -16.29 -5.46 -13.01
N GLY A 102 -15.10 -5.52 -12.43
CA GLY A 102 -14.76 -6.42 -11.32
C GLY A 102 -15.14 -5.88 -9.95
N THR A 103 -15.03 -4.56 -9.72
CA THR A 103 -15.44 -3.95 -8.44
C THR A 103 -16.91 -4.16 -8.07
N PRO A 104 -17.91 -4.12 -8.98
CA PRO A 104 -19.28 -4.45 -8.60
C PRO A 104 -19.47 -5.94 -8.25
N LEU A 105 -18.65 -6.85 -8.80
CA LEU A 105 -18.73 -8.29 -8.49
C LEU A 105 -18.14 -8.62 -7.11
N SER A 106 -17.08 -7.94 -6.69
CA SER A 106 -16.47 -8.21 -5.37
C SER A 106 -17.26 -7.62 -4.20
N LEU A 107 -18.22 -6.73 -4.46
CA LEU A 107 -19.11 -6.15 -3.45
C LEU A 107 -20.42 -6.93 -3.29
N SER A 108 -20.71 -7.89 -4.19
CA SER A 108 -21.93 -8.72 -4.14
C SER A 108 -21.71 -10.13 -3.57
N ILE A 109 -20.50 -10.43 -3.10
CA ILE A 109 -20.11 -11.66 -2.37
C ILE A 109 -19.78 -11.24 -0.95
#